data_AF-A0A9Q4KWA4-F1
#
_entry.id   AF-A0A9Q4KWA4-F1
#
_cell.length_a   1.000
_cell.length_b   1.000
_cell.length_c   1.000
_cell.angle_alpha   90.00
_cell.angle_beta   90.00
_cell.angle_gamma   90.00
#
_symmetry.space_group_name_H-M   'P 1'
#
loop_
_entity.id
_entity.type
_entity.pdbx_description
1 polymer ?
#
loop_
_entity_poly.entity_id
_entity_poly.type
_entity_poly.pdbx_seq_one_letter_code
_entity_poly.pdbx_strand_id
1 'polypeptide(L)'
;MQNIIIFAACYVVVNIIAFLVYRQDKRKAENGAWRTPEKTLIIAAFLGPFGAYAGMRRFRHKTQKLKFKLVPFFLILHCGAIIWFGYIVLIM
;
A
#
# COMPACT_ATOMS: atom_id res chain seq x y z
N MET A 1 -12.98 22.21 -1.72
CA MET A 1 -12.55 21.49 -0.48
C MET A 1 -13.27 20.16 -0.27
N GLN A 2 -14.61 20.07 -0.43
CA GLN A 2 -15.36 18.82 -0.14
C GLN A 2 -14.92 17.60 -0.96
N ASN A 3 -14.62 17.77 -2.26
CA ASN A 3 -14.11 16.68 -3.11
C ASN A 3 -12.77 16.13 -2.61
N ILE A 4 -11.87 17.01 -2.14
CA ILE A 4 -10.54 16.61 -1.64
C ILE A 4 -10.68 15.72 -0.41
N ILE A 5 -11.61 16.04 0.50
CA ILE A 5 -11.89 15.24 1.70
C ILE A 5 -12.40 13.84 1.32
N ILE A 6 -13.30 13.74 0.34
CA ILE A 6 -13.82 12.45 -0.14
C ILE A 6 -12.69 11.60 -0.73
N PHE A 7 -11.84 12.18 -1.59
CA PHE A 7 -10.69 11.48 -2.15
C PHE A 7 -9.71 11.01 -1.08
N ALA A 8 -9.40 11.85 -0.09
CA ALA A 8 -8.53 11.49 1.02
C ALA A 8 -9.11 10.35 1.86
N ALA A 9 -10.41 10.37 2.15
CA ALA A 9 -11.10 9.30 2.86
C ALA A 9 -11.04 7.97 2.09
N CYS A 10 -11.34 7.98 0.79
CA CYS A 10 -11.19 6.81 -0.08
C CYS A 10 -9.75 6.28 -0.07
N TYR A 11 -8.74 7.15 -0.12
CA TYR A 11 -7.34 6.76 -0.08
C TYR A 11 -6.95 6.06 1.22
N VAL A 12 -7.44 6.55 2.36
CA VAL A 12 -7.24 5.91 3.67
C VAL A 12 -7.85 4.50 3.68
N VAL A 13 -9.07 4.35 3.17
CA VAL A 13 -9.74 3.03 3.10
C VAL A 13 -8.95 2.05 2.22
N VAL A 14 -8.45 2.49 1.07
CA VAL A 14 -7.61 1.66 0.19
C VAL A 14 -6.34 1.19 0.89
N ASN A 15 -5.69 2.06 1.67
CA ASN A 15 -4.51 1.68 2.45
C ASN A 15 -4.84 0.68 3.57
N ILE A 16 -5.98 0.82 4.25
CA ILE A 16 -6.44 -0.16 5.24
C ILE A 16 -6.65 -1.53 4.57
N ILE A 17 -7.30 -1.56 3.41
CA ILE A 17 -7.52 -2.80 2.64
C ILE A 17 -6.17 -3.43 2.25
N ALA A 18 -5.22 -2.64 1.73
CA ALA A 18 -3.90 -3.12 1.36
C ALA A 18 -3.15 -3.74 2.56
N PHE A 19 -3.23 -3.13 3.74
CA PHE A 19 -2.68 -3.69 4.97
C PHE A 19 -3.31 -5.04 5.34
N LEU A 20 -4.64 -5.14 5.24
CA LEU A 20 -5.37 -6.37 5.54
C LEU A 20 -5.01 -7.51 4.57
N VAL A 21 -4.81 -7.20 3.29
CA VAL A 21 -4.36 -8.19 2.29
C VAL A 21 -3.00 -8.78 2.68
N TYR A 22 -2.04 -7.94 3.11
CA TYR A 22 -0.72 -8.40 3.58
C TYR A 22 -0.82 -9.23 4.87
N ARG A 23 -1.71 -8.85 5.79
CA ARG A 23 -1.99 -9.63 7.01
C ARG A 23 -2.60 -10.99 6.68
N GLN A 24 -3.56 -11.04 5.77
CA GLN A 24 -4.20 -12.29 5.35
C GLN A 24 -3.21 -13.24 4.67
N ASP A 25 -2.30 -12.71 3.84
CA ASP A 25 -1.28 -13.52 3.21
C ASP A 25 -0.33 -14.17 4.23
N LYS A 26 0.09 -13.39 5.26
CA LYS A 26 0.88 -13.94 6.36
C LYS A 26 0.12 -15.05 7.11
N ARG A 27 -1.15 -14.83 7.44
CA ARG A 27 -1.99 -15.82 8.14
C ARG A 27 -2.19 -17.10 7.31
N LYS A 28 -2.37 -16.97 5.99
CA LYS A 28 -2.44 -18.12 5.08
C LYS A 28 -1.12 -18.90 5.07
N ALA A 29 0.02 -18.21 5.07
CA ALA A 29 1.33 -18.85 5.13
C ALA A 29 1.60 -19.57 6.46
N GLU A 30 1.07 -19.07 7.58
CA GLU A 30 1.15 -19.71 8.89
C GLU A 30 0.23 -20.94 8.99
N ASN A 31 -0.98 -20.86 8.42
CA ASN A 31 -1.98 -21.94 8.47
C ASN A 31 -1.79 -23.01 7.37
N GLY A 32 -0.70 -22.96 6.60
CA GLY A 32 -0.46 -23.91 5.49
C GLY A 32 -1.48 -23.83 4.34
N ALA A 33 -2.28 -22.77 4.29
CA ALA A 33 -3.31 -22.58 3.28
C ALA A 33 -2.73 -22.08 1.94
N TRP A 34 -3.55 -22.13 0.88
CA TRP A 34 -3.15 -21.65 -0.45
C TRP A 34 -2.68 -20.19 -0.41
N ARG A 35 -1.46 -19.94 -0.90
CA ARG A 35 -0.84 -18.61 -0.86
C ARG A 35 -1.48 -17.65 -1.85
N THR A 36 -1.54 -16.37 -1.50
CA THR A 36 -2.10 -15.35 -2.38
C THR A 36 -1.12 -15.11 -3.56
N PRO A 37 -1.63 -14.95 -4.80
CA PRO A 37 -0.76 -14.65 -5.94
C PRO A 37 0.06 -13.39 -5.69
N GLU A 38 1.36 -13.43 -6.00
CA GLU A 38 2.24 -12.26 -5.79
C GLU A 38 1.77 -11.04 -6.58
N LYS A 39 1.14 -11.25 -7.75
CA LYS A 39 0.57 -10.17 -8.56
C LYS A 39 -0.47 -9.36 -7.77
N THR A 40 -1.36 -10.02 -7.04
CA THR A 40 -2.39 -9.36 -6.21
C THR A 40 -1.76 -8.51 -5.11
N LEU A 41 -0.71 -9.01 -4.46
CA LEU A 41 0.01 -8.27 -3.42
C LEU A 41 0.75 -7.03 -3.95
N ILE A 42 1.28 -7.11 -5.17
CA ILE A 42 1.93 -5.98 -5.85
C ILE A 42 0.89 -4.95 -6.30
N ILE A 43 -0.25 -5.38 -6.85
CA ILE A 43 -1.35 -4.48 -7.22
C ILE A 43 -1.90 -3.76 -5.97
N ALA A 44 -2.11 -4.49 -4.88
CA ALA A 44 -2.53 -3.89 -3.61
C ALA A 44 -1.51 -2.87 -3.09
N ALA A 45 -0.20 -3.15 -3.25
CA ALA A 45 0.85 -2.21 -2.90
C ALA A 45 0.94 -0.99 -3.81
N PHE A 46 0.56 -1.13 -5.08
CA PHE A 46 0.49 -0.01 -5.99
C PHE A 46 -0.66 0.94 -5.62
N LEU A 47 -1.84 0.40 -5.28
CA LEU A 47 -3.01 1.20 -4.92
C LEU A 47 -2.96 1.77 -3.49
N GLY A 48 -2.44 1.00 -2.54
CA GLY A 48 -2.35 1.35 -1.12
C GLY A 48 -0.93 1.13 -0.57
N PRO A 49 0.05 1.93 -1.01
CA PRO A 49 1.47 1.70 -0.68
C PRO A 49 1.79 1.87 0.81
N PHE A 50 1.12 2.79 1.52
CA PHE A 50 1.35 2.98 2.96
C PHE A 50 0.91 1.74 3.74
N GLY A 51 -0.29 1.23 3.43
CA GLY A 51 -0.82 0.02 4.04
C GLY A 51 -0.01 -1.24 3.71
N ALA A 52 0.37 -1.39 2.44
CA ALA A 52 1.18 -2.52 1.99
C ALA A 52 2.59 -2.49 2.60
N TYR A 53 3.25 -1.32 2.64
CA TYR A 53 4.56 -1.18 3.25
C TYR A 53 4.52 -1.43 4.77
N ALA A 54 3.50 -0.89 5.45
CA ALA A 54 3.28 -1.16 6.88
C ALA A 54 3.07 -2.65 7.15
N GLY A 55 2.24 -3.32 6.34
CA GLY A 55 2.02 -4.77 6.43
C GLY A 55 3.31 -5.56 6.19
N MET A 56 4.04 -5.24 5.12
CA MET A 56 5.32 -5.87 4.79
C MET A 56 6.32 -5.76 5.94
N ARG A 57 6.50 -4.55 6.50
CA ARG A 57 7.45 -4.30 7.58
C ARG A 57 7.03 -4.96 8.89
N ARG A 58 5.73 -4.93 9.22
CA ARG A 58 5.17 -5.50 10.47
C ARG A 58 5.27 -7.01 10.52
N PHE A 59 5.04 -7.70 9.40
CA PHE A 59 5.07 -9.16 9.30
C PHE A 59 6.42 -9.71 8.82
N ARG A 60 7.39 -8.82 8.50
CA ARG A 60 8.68 -9.14 7.87
C ARG A 60 8.51 -10.11 6.69
N HIS A 61 7.42 -9.94 5.94
CA HIS A 61 6.98 -10.91 4.95
C HIS A 61 7.55 -10.53 3.58
N LYS A 62 8.27 -11.45 2.94
CA LYS A 62 8.81 -11.32 1.57
C LYS A 62 9.67 -10.06 1.30
N THR A 63 10.36 -9.54 2.30
CA THR A 63 11.27 -8.37 2.16
C THR A 63 12.49 -8.62 1.27
N GLN A 64 12.89 -9.87 1.09
CA GLN A 64 14.06 -10.26 0.28
C GLN A 64 13.72 -10.53 -1.20
N LYS A 65 12.43 -10.59 -1.57
CA LYS A 65 12.03 -10.87 -2.96
C LYS A 65 12.14 -9.60 -3.81
N LEU A 66 12.81 -9.69 -4.96
CA LEU A 66 13.06 -8.55 -5.84
C LEU A 66 11.76 -7.80 -6.22
N LYS A 67 10.68 -8.54 -6.50
CA LYS A 67 9.36 -7.96 -6.83
C LYS A 67 8.80 -7.10 -5.69
N PHE A 68 9.05 -7.47 -4.43
CA PHE A 68 8.54 -6.74 -3.26
C PHE A 68 9.39 -5.53 -2.89
N LYS A 69 10.58 -5.36 -3.48
CA LYS A 69 11.32 -4.08 -3.43
C LYS A 69 10.59 -2.94 -4.16
N LEU A 70 9.59 -3.25 -4.99
CA LEU A 70 8.73 -2.26 -5.62
C LEU A 70 7.79 -1.55 -4.61
N VAL A 71 7.48 -2.18 -3.48
CA VAL A 71 6.57 -1.59 -2.48
C VAL A 71 7.09 -0.29 -1.87
N PRO A 72 8.33 -0.21 -1.34
CA PRO A 72 8.89 1.08 -0.91
C PRO A 72 9.05 2.08 -2.06
N PHE A 73 9.26 1.63 -3.29
CA PHE A 73 9.29 2.52 -4.47
C PHE A 73 7.93 3.18 -4.71
N PHE A 74 6.83 2.42 -4.69
CA PHE A 74 5.47 2.96 -4.82
C PHE A 74 5.10 3.92 -3.70
N LEU A 75 5.60 3.68 -2.49
CA LEU A 75 5.43 4.58 -1.35
C LEU A 75 6.07 5.95 -1.62
N ILE A 76 7.33 5.97 -2.06
CA ILE A 76 8.05 7.21 -2.39
C ILE A 76 7.33 7.97 -3.51
N LEU A 77 6.88 7.25 -4.54
CA LEU A 77 6.13 7.82 -5.65
C LEU A 77 4.85 8.54 -5.17
N HIS A 78 4.08 7.89 -4.29
CA HIS A 78 2.85 8.48 -3.76
C HIS A 78 3.13 9.66 -2.82
N CYS A 79 4.17 9.59 -1.98
CA CYS A 79 4.58 10.73 -1.16
C CYS A 79 4.92 11.94 -2.04
N GLY A 80 5.71 11.74 -3.10
CA GLY A 80 6.04 12.80 -4.06
C GLY A 80 4.81 13.40 -4.74
N ALA A 81 3.87 12.57 -5.17
CA ALA A 81 2.62 13.02 -5.79
C ALA A 81 1.73 13.81 -4.80
N ILE A 82 1.61 13.36 -3.55
CA ILE A 82 0.84 14.05 -2.51
C ILE A 82 1.46 15.42 -2.20
N ILE A 83 2.78 15.49 -2.06
CA ILE A 83 3.51 16.74 -1.80
C ILE A 83 3.32 17.71 -2.97
N TRP A 84 3.54 17.26 -4.20
CA TRP A 84 3.36 18.05 -5.41
C TRP A 84 1.93 18.60 -5.53
N PHE A 85 0.94 17.75 -5.32
CA PHE A 85 -0.47 18.15 -5.33
C PHE A 85 -0.77 19.17 -4.22
N GLY A 86 -0.25 18.98 -3.01
CA GLY A 86 -0.38 19.92 -1.90
C GLY A 86 0.22 21.29 -2.22
N TYR A 87 1.39 21.34 -2.86
CA TYR A 87 2.01 22.60 -3.30
C TYR A 87 1.15 23.34 -4.34
N ILE A 88 0.60 22.62 -5.32
CA ILE A 88 -0.30 23.22 -6.33
C ILE A 88 -1.54 23.81 -5.65
N VAL A 89 -2.19 23.04 -4.76
CA VAL A 89 -3.40 23.48 -4.05
C VAL A 89 -3.12 24.66 -3.11
N LEU A 90 -1.90 24.78 -2.56
CA LEU A 90 -1.51 25.89 -1.70
C LEU A 90 -1.28 27.20 -2.49
N ILE A 91 -0.81 27.09 -3.73
CA ILE A 91 -0.50 28.23 -4.62
C ILE A 91 -1.76 28.75 -5.32
N MET A 92 -2.76 27.90 -5.52
CA MET A 92 -4.07 28.23 -6.09
C MET A 92 -5.03 28.81 -5.05
#